data_AF-A0AA50Z6R5-F1
#
_entry.id   AF-A0AA50Z6R5-F1
#
_cell.length_a   1.000
_cell.length_b   1.000
_cell.length_c   1.000
_cell.angle_alpha   90.00
_cell.angle_beta   90.00
_cell.angle_gamma   90.00
#
_symmetry.space_group_name_H-M   'P 1'
#
loop_
_entity.id
_entity.type
_entity.pdbx_description
1 polymer ?
#
loop_
_entity_poly.entity_id
_entity_poly.type
_entity_poly.pdbx_seq_one_letter_code
_entity_poly.pdbx_strand_id
1 'polypeptide(L)' 'ARDIQKWEYVPLGPFTAKNLGTNISPWVVTVEALKPYIIENYPQDPVPFPYLRHDDKFNFDIKLEVDLKR' A
#
# COMPACT_ATOMS: atom_id res chain seq x y z
N ALA A 1 -14.71 2.03 -10.25
CA ALA A 1 -15.13 1.89 -11.65
C ALA A 1 -13.91 1.56 -12.52
N ARG A 2 -13.71 0.28 -12.89
CA ARG A 2 -12.52 -0.16 -13.66
C ARG A 2 -12.63 0.13 -15.15
N ASP A 3 -13.85 0.07 -15.66
CA ASP A 3 -14.30 0.62 -16.94
C ASP A 3 -13.86 2.08 -17.13
N ILE A 4 -14.22 2.97 -16.20
CA ILE A 4 -13.82 4.38 -16.25
C ILE A 4 -12.29 4.52 -16.20
N GLN A 5 -11.64 3.79 -15.30
CA GLN A 5 -10.18 3.85 -15.16
C GLN A 5 -9.46 3.49 -16.47
N LYS A 6 -9.92 2.42 -17.14
CA LYS A 6 -9.31 1.94 -18.38
C LYS A 6 -9.38 2.99 -19.49
N TRP A 7 -10.47 3.77 -19.53
CA TRP A 7 -10.65 4.85 -20.50
C TRP A 7 -9.78 6.07 -20.20
N GLU A 8 -9.68 6.51 -18.93
CA GLU A 8 -9.08 7.80 -18.59
C GLU A 8 -7.57 7.76 -18.27
N TYR A 9 -7.00 6.61 -17.90
CA TYR A 9 -5.67 6.60 -17.25
C TYR A 9 -4.48 6.97 -18.16
N VAL A 10 -4.67 6.98 -19.48
CA VAL A 10 -3.61 7.36 -20.42
C VAL A 10 -3.82 8.80 -20.88
N PRO A 11 -2.81 9.68 -20.82
CA PRO A 11 -1.44 9.46 -20.32
C PRO A 11 -1.23 9.86 -18.85
N LEU A 12 -2.24 10.43 -18.18
CA LEU A 12 -2.07 11.20 -16.95
C LEU A 12 -2.31 10.40 -15.65
N GLY A 13 -2.64 9.12 -15.76
CA GLY A 13 -2.96 8.26 -14.64
C GLY A 13 -4.45 8.30 -14.23
N PRO A 14 -4.85 7.46 -13.25
CA PRO A 14 -6.23 7.38 -12.78
C PRO A 14 -6.74 8.70 -12.19
N PHE A 15 -7.99 9.05 -12.44
CA PHE A 15 -8.62 10.27 -11.95
C PHE A 15 -10.01 10.00 -11.36
N THR A 16 -11.08 10.14 -12.17
CA THR A 16 -12.47 9.99 -11.70
C THR A 16 -12.80 8.57 -11.24
N ALA A 17 -12.08 7.57 -11.75
CA ALA A 17 -12.25 6.20 -11.34
C ALA A 17 -11.81 5.89 -9.90
N LYS A 18 -11.07 6.81 -9.26
CA LYS A 18 -10.47 6.64 -7.92
C LYS A 18 -10.90 7.71 -6.92
N ASN A 19 -11.27 8.91 -7.37
CA ASN A 19 -11.61 10.03 -6.48
C ASN A 19 -13.04 9.99 -5.91
N LEU A 20 -13.88 9.03 -6.34
CA LEU A 20 -15.27 8.92 -5.86
C LEU A 20 -15.38 8.56 -4.38
N GLY A 21 -14.53 7.66 -3.89
CA GLY A 21 -14.61 7.18 -2.52
C GLY A 21 -13.47 6.25 -2.15
N THR A 22 -12.79 6.58 -1.05
CA THR A 22 -11.78 5.76 -0.40
C THR A 22 -12.11 5.73 1.09
N ASN A 23 -12.24 4.53 1.66
CA ASN A 23 -12.55 4.35 3.08
C ASN A 23 -11.29 3.89 3.81
N ILE A 24 -11.09 4.40 5.03
CA ILE A 24 -10.03 3.99 5.96
C ILE A 24 -10.65 3.55 7.28
N SER A 25 -9.96 2.68 8.02
CA SER A 25 -10.39 2.31 9.37
C SER A 25 -10.30 3.52 10.30
N PRO A 26 -11.16 3.62 11.33
CA PRO A 26 -11.17 4.77 12.23
C PRO A 26 -9.99 4.80 13.21
N TRP A 27 -9.36 3.65 13.49
CA TRP A 27 -8.29 3.54 14.47
C TRP A 27 -6.92 3.59 13.81
N VAL A 28 -6.09 4.53 14.26
CA VAL A 28 -4.69 4.65 13.84
C VAL A 28 -3.83 3.75 14.73
N VAL A 29 -3.27 2.70 14.14
CA VAL A 29 -2.26 1.86 14.80
C VAL A 29 -0.91 2.54 14.63
N THR A 30 -0.22 2.83 15.74
CA THR A 30 1.08 3.50 15.70
C THR A 30 2.18 2.53 15.26
N VAL A 31 3.25 3.06 14.65
CA VAL A 31 4.42 2.26 14.29
C VAL A 31 5.06 1.60 15.52
N GLU A 32 5.02 2.26 16.68
CA GLU A 32 5.50 1.69 17.95
C GLU A 32 4.77 0.39 18.31
N ALA A 33 3.44 0.37 18.15
CA ALA A 33 2.64 -0.82 18.41
C ALA A 33 2.91 -1.95 17.40
N LEU A 34 3.45 -1.63 16.22
CA LEU A 34 3.79 -2.58 15.18
C LEU A 34 5.22 -3.15 15.30
N LYS A 35 6.08 -2.58 16.15
CA LYS A 35 7.47 -3.06 16.33
C LYS A 35 7.60 -4.56 16.59
N PRO A 36 6.76 -5.20 17.43
CA PRO A 36 6.86 -6.64 17.65
C PRO A 36 6.61 -7.51 16.41
N TYR A 37 6.05 -6.93 15.35
CA TYR A 37 5.66 -7.61 14.11
C TYR A 37 6.60 -7.28 12.93
N ILE A 38 7.75 -6.66 13.20
CA ILE A 38 8.76 -6.36 12.17
C ILE A 38 9.39 -7.65 11.64
N ILE A 39 9.52 -7.74 10.32
CA ILE A 39 10.15 -8.84 9.58
C ILE A 39 11.21 -8.30 8.60
N GLU A 40 11.96 -9.19 7.95
CA GLU A 40 12.98 -8.79 6.96
C GLU A 40 12.38 -8.00 5.79
N ASN A 41 13.16 -7.03 5.28
CA ASN A 41 12.81 -6.32 4.07
C ASN A 41 12.82 -7.26 2.86
N TYR A 42 11.96 -7.00 1.89
CA TYR A 42 11.92 -7.79 0.67
C TYR A 42 13.15 -7.48 -0.18
N PRO A 43 13.84 -8.48 -0.76
CA PRO A 43 15.00 -8.24 -1.60
C PRO A 43 14.61 -7.42 -2.83
N GLN A 44 15.35 -6.35 -3.11
CA GLN A 44 15.11 -5.46 -4.24
C GLN A 44 16.16 -5.67 -5.32
N ASP A 45 15.70 -6.09 -6.50
CA ASP A 45 16.49 -6.25 -7.72
C ASP A 45 15.74 -5.57 -8.89
N PRO A 46 16.31 -4.52 -9.52
CA PRO A 46 17.64 -3.96 -9.32
C PRO A 46 17.79 -3.22 -7.98
N VAL A 47 19.03 -3.07 -7.54
CA VAL A 47 19.35 -2.28 -6.34
C VAL A 47 18.86 -0.84 -6.53
N PRO A 48 18.02 -0.29 -5.63
CA PRO A 48 17.49 1.07 -5.76
C PRO A 48 18.58 2.14 -5.76
N PHE A 49 18.26 3.37 -6.15
CA PHE A 49 19.18 4.50 -5.97
C PHE A 49 19.56 4.70 -4.50
N PRO A 50 20.76 5.23 -4.19
CA PRO A 50 21.24 5.33 -2.81
C PRO A 50 20.28 6.02 -1.83
N TYR A 51 19.56 7.05 -2.27
CA TYR A 51 18.61 7.78 -1.42
C TYR A 51 17.33 6.99 -1.06
N LEU A 52 17.10 5.84 -1.69
CA LEU A 52 15.98 4.94 -1.43
C LEU A 52 16.36 3.75 -0.53
N ARG A 53 17.62 3.65 -0.10
CA ARG A 53 18.15 2.50 0.66
C ARG A 53 18.14 2.81 2.16
N HIS A 54 17.89 1.77 2.96
CA HIS A 54 18.03 1.80 4.42
C HIS A 54 18.36 0.40 4.95
N ASP A 55 19.02 0.35 6.12
CA ASP A 55 19.38 -0.91 6.78
C ASP A 55 18.31 -1.35 7.80
N ASP A 56 17.42 -0.44 8.21
CA ASP A 56 16.36 -0.74 9.16
C ASP A 56 15.36 -1.75 8.60
N LYS A 57 14.92 -2.72 9.40
CA LYS A 57 13.80 -3.59 9.02
C LYS A 57 12.50 -2.80 9.12
N PHE A 58 11.74 -2.75 8.03
CA PHE A 58 10.52 -1.95 7.94
C PHE A 58 9.38 -2.63 7.16
N ASN A 59 9.42 -3.96 7.08
CA ASN A 59 8.29 -4.79 6.69
C ASN A 59 7.56 -5.30 7.94
N PHE A 60 6.25 -5.49 7.86
CA PHE A 60 5.42 -5.91 8.99
C PHE A 60 4.57 -7.14 8.64
N ASP A 61 4.52 -8.11 9.56
CA ASP A 61 3.60 -9.24 9.47
C ASP A 61 2.19 -8.79 9.91
N ILE A 62 1.32 -8.51 8.93
CA ILE A 62 -0.06 -8.06 9.13
C ILE A 62 -1.01 -8.95 8.33
N LYS A 63 -1.87 -9.68 9.04
CA LYS A 63 -2.92 -10.50 8.42
C LYS A 63 -4.07 -9.62 7.96
N LEU A 64 -4.47 -9.77 6.69
CA LEU A 64 -5.55 -9.01 6.05
C LEU A 64 -6.60 -9.97 5.49
N GLU A 65 -7.87 -9.65 5.70
CA GLU A 65 -9.01 -10.43 5.23
C GLU A 65 -10.07 -9.50 4.63
N VAL A 66 -10.88 -10.03 3.71
CA VAL A 66 -11.97 -9.30 3.06
C VAL A 66 -13.17 -10.24 2.91
N ASP A 67 -14.30 -9.83 3.48
CA ASP A 67 -15.57 -10.54 3.36
C ASP A 67 -16.55 -9.81 2.44
N LEU A 68 -17.42 -10.57 1.79
CA LEU A 68 -18.53 -10.04 1.00
C LEU A 68 -19.84 -10.69 1.46
N LYS A 69 -20.68 -9.88 2.11
CA LYS A 69 -22.05 -10.27 2.44
C LYS A 69 -22.94 -10.00 1.22
N ARG A 70 -23.55 -11.06 0.71
CA ARG A 70 -24.58 -10.97 -0.35
C ARG A 70 -25.95 -10.68 0.24
#